data_AF-A0A917FEV2-F1
#
_entry.id   AF-A0A917FEV2-F1
#
_cell.length_a   1.000
_cell.length_b   1.000
_cell.length_c   1.000
_cell.angle_alpha   90.00
_cell.angle_beta   90.00
_cell.angle_gamma   90.00
#
_symmetry.space_group_name_H-M   'P 1'
#
loop_
_entity.id
_entity.type
_entity.pdbx_description
1 polymer ?
#
loop_
_entity_poly.entity_id
_entity_poly.type
_entity_poly.pdbx_seq_one_letter_code
_entity_poly.pdbx_strand_id
1 'polypeptide(L)'
;MNPLIGIAAAVFPDILRLIASDRQGDIARQVISSVQAATGTDTPAAARQALEDPATAAALQARLAEIALEQHKATLAAQLAADANDLRRDEVANLNTFNARQTLERMVNARQPVAYTPSILSYIVVLGFFALVFCMVFGKSINPNQQSETVQQIINIAVGALATAFATVINFWLGSSLGSRNKDFAMEKSVAVEQVKSVTPATTEPPPATPSPPTPPAPRPAPAGPATPAAPSGPTAPAGPPPSSPTSPAPTAPSAPQAGGGPLLRGKMSTFGGPADTGVSPREGLALVEPEEVDVFEGLFLADQPPGTSGLARRLDPSALYVACRWDYKQTPRSLLQRAKVIVTNPATGKSAEARPVDWGPSAGTGRVADLSPGLAELLGLATDDVCQITLPSSVAPAGLAPAAVPASDLRLLSQAQIEAAFGRFRFSEAANGAITILGNWTRDHIVEVAVPELAPFQRSIECHTLIAQPLKDAFAEVAAQGLLGHIQAWDGLFVPRHKSWDPSRSLSSHSWGIAFDINARWNGYGKQPTPAGRLGSVIALVPIFEKHGFYWGGRFSGGSIDGMHFEYCRTA
;
A
#
# COMPACT_ATOMS: atom_id res chain seq x y z
N MET A 1 -24.84 -32.63 -30.24
CA MET A 1 -25.21 -31.47 -29.42
C MET A 1 -26.62 -31.71 -28.89
N ASN A 2 -26.93 -31.39 -27.63
CA ASN A 2 -28.29 -31.60 -27.10
C ASN A 2 -29.26 -30.61 -27.78
N PRO A 3 -30.45 -31.03 -28.26
CA PRO A 3 -31.40 -30.15 -28.94
C PRO A 3 -31.89 -28.96 -28.08
N LEU A 4 -31.91 -29.09 -26.75
CA LEU A 4 -32.24 -27.98 -25.83
C LEU A 4 -31.16 -26.88 -25.83
N ILE A 5 -29.89 -27.22 -26.07
CA ILE A 5 -28.81 -26.22 -26.27
C ILE A 5 -29.05 -25.42 -27.55
N GLY A 6 -29.57 -26.06 -28.60
CA GLY A 6 -29.98 -25.37 -29.83
C GLY A 6 -31.17 -24.42 -29.65
N ILE A 7 -32.01 -24.65 -28.64
CA ILE A 7 -33.10 -23.74 -28.25
C ILE A 7 -32.54 -22.58 -27.40
N ALA A 8 -31.69 -22.86 -26.41
CA ALA A 8 -31.00 -21.81 -25.65
C ALA A 8 -30.21 -20.86 -26.55
N ALA A 9 -29.51 -21.39 -27.57
CA ALA A 9 -28.76 -20.61 -28.55
C ALA A 9 -29.63 -19.75 -29.49
N ALA A 10 -30.92 -20.09 -29.67
CA ALA A 10 -31.86 -19.25 -30.42
C ALA A 10 -32.35 -18.04 -29.61
N VAL A 11 -32.34 -18.15 -28.27
CA VAL A 11 -32.74 -17.09 -27.34
C VAL A 11 -31.54 -16.22 -26.90
N PHE A 12 -30.37 -16.83 -26.71
CA PHE A 12 -29.13 -16.15 -26.32
C PHE A 12 -27.90 -16.75 -27.03
N PRO A 13 -27.55 -16.28 -28.25
CA PRO A 13 -26.54 -16.92 -29.10
C PRO A 13 -25.14 -17.07 -28.50
N ASP A 14 -24.71 -16.12 -27.67
CA ASP A 14 -23.37 -16.15 -27.05
C ASP A 14 -23.15 -17.33 -26.09
N ILE A 15 -24.20 -18.02 -25.65
CA ILE A 15 -24.08 -19.24 -24.84
C ILE A 15 -23.27 -20.34 -25.55
N LEU A 16 -23.30 -20.36 -26.90
CA LEU A 16 -22.54 -21.33 -27.69
C LEU A 16 -21.02 -21.13 -27.54
N ARG A 17 -20.54 -19.89 -27.36
CA ARG A 17 -19.11 -19.60 -27.13
C ARG A 17 -18.66 -20.14 -25.78
N LEU A 18 -19.47 -19.93 -24.74
CA LEU A 18 -19.20 -20.40 -23.38
C LEU A 18 -19.22 -21.93 -23.27
N ILE A 19 -20.20 -22.58 -23.92
CA ILE A 19 -20.25 -24.04 -24.02
C ILE A 19 -19.08 -24.60 -24.85
N ALA A 20 -18.56 -23.87 -25.85
CA ALA A 20 -17.37 -24.30 -26.61
C ALA A 20 -16.07 -24.21 -25.79
N SER A 21 -16.00 -23.34 -24.78
CA SER A 21 -14.90 -23.28 -23.81
C SER A 21 -15.03 -24.27 -22.63
N ASP A 22 -16.23 -24.84 -22.42
CA ASP A 22 -16.54 -25.73 -21.31
C ASP A 22 -15.93 -27.14 -21.51
N ARG A 23 -14.79 -27.39 -20.86
CA ARG A 23 -14.11 -28.69 -20.90
C ARG A 23 -14.72 -29.77 -19.99
N GLN A 24 -15.64 -29.42 -19.09
CA GLN A 24 -16.20 -30.34 -18.08
C GLN A 24 -17.72 -30.58 -18.25
N GLY A 25 -18.37 -29.84 -19.13
CA GLY A 25 -19.80 -29.96 -19.43
C GLY A 25 -20.71 -29.39 -18.32
N ASP A 26 -20.18 -28.56 -17.42
CA ASP A 26 -20.95 -27.94 -16.34
C ASP A 26 -21.86 -26.82 -16.85
N ILE A 27 -21.35 -25.95 -17.74
CA ILE A 27 -22.13 -24.90 -18.40
C ILE A 27 -23.18 -25.55 -19.30
N ALA A 28 -22.80 -26.59 -20.05
CA ALA A 28 -23.73 -27.36 -20.87
C ALA A 28 -24.89 -27.96 -20.04
N ARG A 29 -24.61 -28.50 -18.85
CA ARG A 29 -25.63 -29.01 -17.90
C ARG A 29 -26.50 -27.90 -17.31
N GLN A 30 -25.91 -26.78 -16.90
CA GLN A 30 -26.66 -25.62 -16.37
C GLN A 30 -27.63 -25.06 -17.43
N VAL A 31 -27.18 -24.90 -18.68
CA VAL A 31 -28.02 -24.38 -19.78
C VAL A 31 -29.18 -25.32 -20.11
N ILE A 32 -28.96 -26.64 -20.11
CA ILE A 32 -30.04 -27.62 -20.26
C ILE A 32 -31.06 -27.49 -19.11
N SER A 33 -30.58 -27.42 -17.87
CA SER A 33 -31.44 -27.25 -16.68
C SER A 33 -32.25 -25.95 -16.72
N SER A 34 -31.68 -24.83 -17.21
CA SER A 34 -32.40 -23.56 -17.34
C SER A 34 -33.51 -23.62 -18.39
N VAL A 35 -33.30 -24.31 -19.52
CA VAL A 35 -34.36 -24.53 -20.53
C VAL A 35 -35.49 -25.41 -19.97
N GLN A 36 -35.15 -26.48 -19.25
CA GLN A 36 -36.13 -27.35 -18.59
C GLN A 36 -36.92 -26.59 -17.52
N ALA A 37 -36.26 -25.79 -16.69
CA ALA A 37 -36.88 -25.01 -15.62
C ALA A 37 -37.78 -23.86 -16.14
N ALA A 38 -37.40 -23.23 -17.26
CA ALA A 38 -38.22 -22.18 -17.87
C ALA A 38 -39.42 -22.74 -18.64
N THR A 39 -39.26 -23.84 -19.38
CA THR A 39 -40.31 -24.39 -20.26
C THR A 39 -41.16 -25.49 -19.62
N GLY A 40 -40.76 -26.01 -18.46
CA GLY A 40 -41.45 -27.09 -17.76
C GLY A 40 -41.40 -28.45 -18.47
N THR A 41 -40.59 -28.62 -19.53
CA THR A 41 -40.54 -29.85 -20.32
C THR A 41 -39.14 -30.26 -20.78
N ASP A 42 -38.94 -31.57 -20.95
CA ASP A 42 -37.71 -32.15 -21.49
C ASP A 42 -37.72 -32.26 -23.03
N THR A 43 -38.86 -32.01 -23.67
CA THR A 43 -39.04 -32.29 -25.11
C THR A 43 -38.78 -31.04 -25.96
N PRO A 44 -37.91 -31.10 -26.99
CA PRO A 44 -37.59 -29.91 -27.81
C PRO A 44 -38.76 -29.32 -28.59
N ALA A 45 -39.87 -30.05 -28.77
CA ALA A 45 -41.08 -29.55 -29.41
C ALA A 45 -41.89 -28.67 -28.44
N ALA A 46 -42.24 -29.19 -27.27
CA ALA A 46 -42.98 -28.43 -26.25
C ALA A 46 -42.14 -27.27 -25.69
N ALA A 47 -40.81 -27.44 -25.56
CA ALA A 47 -39.91 -26.36 -25.16
C ALA A 47 -39.90 -25.17 -26.14
N ARG A 48 -40.12 -25.40 -27.44
CA ARG A 48 -40.29 -24.30 -28.41
C ARG A 48 -41.65 -23.63 -28.26
N GLN A 49 -42.72 -24.41 -28.11
CA GLN A 49 -44.08 -23.89 -27.94
C GLN A 49 -44.22 -23.05 -26.65
N ALA A 50 -43.56 -23.46 -25.56
CA ALA A 50 -43.50 -22.68 -24.33
C ALA A 50 -42.75 -21.34 -24.47
N LEU A 51 -41.86 -21.22 -25.46
CA LEU A 51 -41.11 -19.99 -25.78
C LEU A 51 -41.82 -19.11 -26.83
N GLU A 52 -43.04 -19.47 -27.26
CA GLU A 52 -43.92 -18.56 -27.99
C GLU A 52 -44.55 -17.51 -27.06
N ASP A 53 -44.57 -17.76 -25.74
CA ASP A 53 -44.89 -16.76 -24.72
C ASP A 53 -43.70 -15.80 -24.47
N PRO A 54 -43.87 -14.47 -24.67
CA PRO A 54 -42.82 -13.49 -24.41
C PRO A 54 -42.32 -13.47 -22.96
N ALA A 55 -43.16 -13.79 -21.96
CA ALA A 55 -42.73 -13.77 -20.56
C ALA A 55 -41.78 -14.93 -20.25
N THR A 56 -42.11 -16.15 -20.70
CA THR A 56 -41.27 -17.35 -20.59
C THR A 56 -39.96 -17.19 -21.38
N ALA A 57 -40.02 -16.60 -22.58
CA ALA A 57 -38.83 -16.29 -23.38
C ALA A 57 -37.89 -15.29 -22.68
N ALA A 58 -38.42 -14.19 -22.14
CA ALA A 58 -37.64 -13.20 -21.39
C ALA A 58 -37.04 -13.78 -20.10
N ALA A 59 -37.77 -14.63 -19.38
CA ALA A 59 -37.28 -15.30 -18.18
C ALA A 59 -36.11 -16.26 -18.49
N LEU A 60 -36.18 -17.02 -19.59
CA LEU A 60 -35.06 -17.86 -20.05
C LEU A 60 -33.86 -17.00 -20.47
N GLN A 61 -34.09 -15.91 -21.22
CA GLN A 61 -33.03 -15.01 -21.67
C GLN A 61 -32.27 -14.39 -20.48
N ALA A 62 -32.99 -13.96 -19.44
CA ALA A 62 -32.38 -13.43 -18.21
C ALA A 62 -31.50 -14.47 -17.51
N ARG A 63 -31.97 -15.72 -17.35
CA ARG A 63 -31.17 -16.80 -16.72
C ARG A 63 -29.94 -17.19 -17.54
N LEU A 64 -30.03 -17.16 -18.88
CA LEU A 64 -28.86 -17.41 -19.75
C LEU A 64 -27.84 -16.26 -19.67
N ALA A 65 -28.29 -15.02 -19.55
CA ALA A 65 -27.43 -13.85 -19.34
C ALA A 65 -26.75 -13.85 -17.96
N GLU A 66 -27.44 -14.27 -16.89
CA GLU A 66 -26.83 -14.46 -15.55
C GLU A 66 -25.70 -15.50 -15.59
N ILE A 67 -25.94 -16.67 -16.20
CA ILE A 67 -24.91 -17.72 -16.36
C ILE A 67 -23.72 -17.19 -17.16
N ALA A 68 -23.97 -16.43 -18.23
CA ALA A 68 -22.91 -15.85 -19.04
C ALA A 68 -22.07 -14.81 -18.28
N LEU A 69 -22.72 -13.95 -17.50
CA LEU A 69 -22.06 -12.95 -16.66
C LEU A 69 -21.17 -13.61 -15.59
N GLU A 70 -21.65 -14.64 -14.92
CA GLU A 70 -20.90 -15.29 -13.83
C GLU A 70 -19.68 -16.06 -14.35
N GLN A 71 -19.81 -16.71 -15.51
CA GLN A 71 -18.67 -17.35 -16.19
C GLN A 71 -17.64 -16.32 -16.70
N HIS A 72 -18.09 -15.14 -17.14
CA HIS A 72 -17.20 -14.04 -17.51
C HIS A 72 -16.43 -13.49 -16.30
N LYS A 73 -17.11 -13.27 -15.16
CA LYS A 73 -16.46 -12.90 -13.89
C LYS A 73 -15.44 -13.94 -13.44
N ALA A 74 -15.80 -15.23 -13.47
CA ALA A 74 -14.90 -16.32 -13.07
C ALA A 74 -13.65 -16.38 -13.96
N THR A 75 -13.83 -16.18 -15.28
CA THR A 75 -12.71 -16.11 -16.24
C THR A 75 -11.80 -14.91 -15.95
N LEU A 76 -12.37 -13.73 -15.69
CA LEU A 76 -11.61 -12.53 -15.36
C LEU A 76 -10.86 -12.66 -14.02
N ALA A 77 -11.49 -13.23 -13.00
CA ALA A 77 -10.86 -13.50 -11.71
C ALA A 77 -9.71 -14.52 -11.83
N ALA A 78 -9.86 -15.56 -12.66
CA ALA A 78 -8.79 -16.51 -12.96
C ALA A 78 -7.62 -15.87 -13.71
N GLN A 79 -7.90 -14.95 -14.65
CA GLN A 79 -6.86 -14.18 -15.36
C GLN A 79 -6.10 -13.26 -14.39
N LEU A 80 -6.81 -12.47 -13.59
CA LEU A 80 -6.20 -11.59 -12.58
C LEU A 80 -5.35 -12.38 -11.56
N ALA A 81 -5.80 -13.58 -11.17
CA ALA A 81 -5.02 -14.47 -10.31
C ALA A 81 -3.78 -15.04 -11.02
N ALA A 82 -3.82 -15.31 -12.32
CA ALA A 82 -2.64 -15.70 -13.09
C ALA A 82 -1.63 -14.56 -13.20
N ASP A 83 -2.10 -13.36 -13.59
CA ASP A 83 -1.28 -12.15 -13.72
C ASP A 83 -0.60 -11.79 -12.38
N ALA A 84 -1.34 -11.88 -11.26
CA ALA A 84 -0.78 -11.68 -9.92
C ALA A 84 0.29 -12.72 -9.53
N ASN A 85 0.14 -13.98 -9.96
CA ASN A 85 1.14 -15.01 -9.72
C ASN A 85 2.43 -14.80 -10.54
N ASP A 86 2.32 -14.32 -11.78
CA ASP A 86 3.48 -14.00 -12.61
C ASP A 86 4.18 -12.71 -12.14
N LEU A 87 3.43 -11.70 -11.68
CA LEU A 87 4.01 -10.54 -10.97
C LEU A 87 4.81 -10.95 -9.73
N ARG A 88 4.29 -11.90 -8.94
CA ARG A 88 4.98 -12.43 -7.76
C ARG A 88 6.21 -13.27 -8.12
N ARG A 89 6.21 -13.95 -9.27
CA ARG A 89 7.40 -14.65 -9.81
C ARG A 89 8.48 -13.65 -10.24
N ASP A 90 8.11 -12.59 -10.94
CA ASP A 90 9.02 -11.50 -11.32
C ASP A 90 9.60 -10.80 -10.08
N GLU A 91 8.80 -10.58 -9.04
CA GLU A 91 9.29 -10.03 -7.76
C GLU A 91 10.33 -10.95 -7.12
N VAL A 92 10.06 -12.26 -7.00
CA VAL A 92 11.01 -13.25 -6.47
C VAL A 92 12.28 -13.34 -7.34
N ALA A 93 12.18 -13.25 -8.66
CA ALA A 93 13.32 -13.23 -9.57
C ALA A 93 14.19 -11.97 -9.38
N ASN A 94 13.57 -10.80 -9.17
CA ASN A 94 14.28 -9.56 -8.87
C ASN A 94 14.91 -9.57 -7.47
N LEU A 95 14.23 -10.12 -6.45
CA LEU A 95 14.79 -10.31 -5.11
C LEU A 95 16.02 -11.23 -5.14
N ASN A 96 15.95 -12.36 -5.84
CA ASN A 96 17.10 -13.25 -6.05
C ASN A 96 18.26 -12.54 -6.76
N THR A 97 17.97 -11.74 -7.78
CA THR A 97 18.97 -10.96 -8.52
C THR A 97 19.61 -9.88 -7.64
N PHE A 98 18.81 -9.17 -6.83
CA PHE A 98 19.30 -8.17 -5.87
C PHE A 98 20.19 -8.80 -4.80
N ASN A 99 19.78 -9.94 -4.22
CA ASN A 99 20.54 -10.66 -3.20
C ASN A 99 21.88 -11.19 -3.76
N ALA A 100 21.91 -11.64 -5.02
CA ALA A 100 23.14 -12.03 -5.71
C ALA A 100 24.10 -10.83 -5.91
N ARG A 101 23.58 -9.66 -6.31
CA ARG A 101 24.38 -8.42 -6.42
C ARG A 101 24.94 -7.96 -5.06
N GLN A 102 24.12 -7.94 -4.01
CA GLN A 102 24.61 -7.60 -2.65
C GLN A 102 25.68 -8.59 -2.15
N THR A 103 25.58 -9.86 -2.52
CA THR A 103 26.59 -10.88 -2.18
C THR A 103 27.91 -10.59 -2.90
N LEU A 104 27.85 -10.21 -4.18
CA LEU A 104 29.03 -9.77 -4.95
C LEU A 104 29.67 -8.51 -4.33
N GLU A 105 28.88 -7.48 -3.99
CA GLU A 105 29.37 -6.25 -3.32
C GLU A 105 30.10 -6.57 -2.01
N ARG A 106 29.56 -7.48 -1.19
CA ARG A 106 30.20 -7.95 0.05
C ARG A 106 31.54 -8.65 -0.23
N MET A 107 31.63 -9.48 -1.28
CA MET A 107 32.87 -10.15 -1.68
C MET A 107 33.93 -9.20 -2.26
N VAL A 108 33.53 -8.20 -3.06
CA VAL A 108 34.43 -7.15 -3.59
C VAL A 108 35.02 -6.34 -2.45
N ASN A 109 34.19 -5.90 -1.50
CA ASN A 109 34.65 -5.16 -0.32
C ASN A 109 35.57 -5.99 0.58
N ALA A 110 35.39 -7.31 0.63
CA ALA A 110 36.29 -8.25 1.29
C ALA A 110 37.58 -8.58 0.51
N ARG A 111 37.81 -7.95 -0.66
CA ARG A 111 38.95 -8.20 -1.58
C ARG A 111 39.14 -9.67 -2.00
N GLN A 112 38.07 -10.45 -2.02
CA GLN A 112 38.14 -11.87 -2.39
C GLN A 112 38.28 -12.02 -3.92
N PRO A 113 39.24 -12.78 -4.47
CA PRO A 113 39.42 -12.91 -5.92
C PRO A 113 38.19 -13.43 -6.67
N VAL A 114 37.39 -14.28 -6.02
CA VAL A 114 36.14 -14.86 -6.54
C VAL A 114 35.06 -13.79 -6.79
N ALA A 115 35.17 -12.61 -6.18
CA ALA A 115 34.23 -11.51 -6.37
C ALA A 115 34.15 -11.02 -7.83
N TYR A 116 35.21 -11.21 -8.60
CA TYR A 116 35.25 -10.83 -10.02
C TYR A 116 34.69 -11.90 -10.96
N THR A 117 34.41 -13.11 -10.48
CA THR A 117 34.01 -14.25 -11.32
C THR A 117 32.75 -13.99 -12.16
N PRO A 118 31.65 -13.39 -11.64
CA PRO A 118 30.49 -13.07 -12.47
C PRO A 118 30.76 -12.02 -13.54
N SER A 119 31.62 -11.02 -13.26
CA SER A 119 32.05 -10.02 -14.25
C SER A 119 32.91 -10.65 -15.34
N ILE A 120 33.89 -11.47 -14.96
CA ILE A 120 34.76 -12.20 -15.89
C ILE A 120 33.93 -13.13 -16.78
N LEU A 121 33.00 -13.90 -16.20
CA LEU A 121 32.09 -14.78 -16.94
C LEU A 121 31.17 -13.99 -17.89
N SER A 122 30.67 -12.82 -17.45
CA SER A 122 29.89 -11.92 -18.31
C SER A 122 30.69 -11.43 -19.51
N TYR A 123 31.94 -11.01 -19.31
CA TYR A 123 32.83 -10.64 -20.43
C TYR A 123 33.11 -11.82 -21.36
N ILE A 124 33.34 -13.03 -20.83
CA ILE A 124 33.56 -14.23 -21.64
C ILE A 124 32.32 -14.55 -22.51
N VAL A 125 31.12 -14.51 -21.95
CA VAL A 125 29.87 -14.76 -22.71
C VAL A 125 29.63 -13.69 -23.78
N VAL A 126 29.79 -12.41 -23.44
CA VAL A 126 29.58 -11.29 -24.38
C VAL A 126 30.63 -11.29 -25.49
N LEU A 127 31.92 -11.44 -25.16
CA LEU A 127 33.00 -11.50 -26.16
C LEU A 127 32.89 -12.77 -27.01
N GLY A 128 32.51 -13.91 -26.42
CA GLY A 128 32.24 -15.15 -27.15
C GLY A 128 31.10 -15.01 -28.15
N PHE A 129 30.00 -14.35 -27.76
CA PHE A 129 28.89 -14.04 -28.67
C PHE A 129 29.33 -13.18 -29.85
N PHE A 130 29.99 -12.03 -29.60
CA PHE A 130 30.43 -11.16 -30.68
C PHE A 130 31.54 -11.78 -31.54
N ALA A 131 32.44 -12.60 -30.97
CA ALA A 131 33.46 -13.32 -31.74
C ALA A 131 32.84 -14.40 -32.65
N LEU A 132 31.82 -15.13 -32.18
CA LEU A 132 31.12 -16.13 -32.98
C LEU A 132 30.28 -15.48 -34.09
N VAL A 133 29.57 -14.40 -33.81
CA VAL A 133 28.86 -13.61 -34.82
C VAL A 133 29.83 -13.01 -35.85
N PHE A 134 30.96 -12.46 -35.41
CA PHE A 134 32.00 -11.94 -36.32
C PHE A 134 32.60 -13.06 -37.19
N CYS A 135 32.84 -14.25 -36.62
CA CYS A 135 33.29 -15.42 -37.37
C CYS A 135 32.25 -15.88 -38.40
N MET A 136 30.95 -15.83 -38.07
CA MET A 136 29.87 -16.20 -38.99
C MET A 136 29.68 -15.20 -40.14
N VAL A 137 29.94 -13.90 -39.91
CA VAL A 137 29.76 -12.85 -40.92
C VAL A 137 31.02 -12.61 -41.78
N PHE A 138 32.22 -12.72 -41.20
CA PHE A 138 33.50 -12.38 -41.84
C PHE A 138 34.48 -13.56 -42.00
N GLY A 139 34.13 -14.75 -41.50
CA GLY A 139 34.96 -15.95 -41.60
C GLY A 139 35.05 -16.48 -43.02
N LYS A 140 36.23 -16.31 -43.66
CA LYS A 140 36.60 -16.77 -45.02
C LYS A 140 36.54 -18.29 -45.27
N SER A 141 35.87 -19.06 -44.41
CA SER A 141 35.80 -20.53 -44.48
C SER A 141 34.37 -21.08 -44.58
N ILE A 142 33.33 -20.24 -44.51
CA ILE A 142 31.95 -20.66 -44.74
C ILE A 142 31.69 -20.71 -46.25
N ASN A 143 32.05 -21.83 -46.88
CA ASN A 143 31.59 -22.17 -48.24
C ASN A 143 30.13 -22.66 -48.17
N PRO A 144 29.13 -21.90 -48.70
CA PRO A 144 27.73 -22.24 -48.52
C PRO A 144 27.31 -23.55 -49.22
N ASN A 145 28.04 -23.96 -50.26
CA ASN A 145 27.72 -25.14 -51.06
C ASN A 145 28.29 -26.47 -50.49
N GLN A 146 28.81 -26.49 -49.26
CA GLN A 146 29.44 -27.69 -48.70
C GLN A 146 29.14 -27.98 -47.22
N GLN A 147 28.18 -27.28 -46.62
CA GLN A 147 27.69 -27.60 -45.28
C GLN A 147 26.55 -28.63 -45.34
N SER A 148 26.66 -29.71 -44.57
CA SER A 148 25.52 -30.59 -44.31
C SER A 148 24.51 -29.91 -43.38
N GLU A 149 23.23 -30.28 -43.48
CA GLU A 149 22.16 -29.75 -42.62
C GLU A 149 22.49 -29.87 -41.13
N THR A 150 23.15 -30.97 -40.73
CA THR A 150 23.64 -31.20 -39.37
C THR A 150 24.54 -30.07 -38.86
N VAL A 151 25.42 -29.52 -39.69
CA VAL A 151 26.33 -28.42 -39.30
C VAL A 151 25.53 -27.13 -39.08
N GLN A 152 24.55 -26.84 -39.93
CA GLN A 152 23.69 -25.67 -39.79
C GLN A 152 22.77 -25.79 -38.55
N GLN A 153 22.25 -26.99 -38.26
CA GLN A 153 21.50 -27.27 -37.03
C GLN A 153 22.37 -27.07 -35.78
N ILE A 154 23.62 -27.56 -35.76
CA ILE A 154 24.57 -27.35 -34.65
C ILE A 154 24.86 -25.85 -34.46
N ILE A 155 25.07 -25.10 -35.54
CA ILE A 155 25.28 -23.64 -35.48
C ILE A 155 24.04 -22.95 -34.88
N ASN A 156 22.84 -23.27 -35.35
CA ASN A 156 21.59 -22.67 -34.86
C ASN A 156 21.33 -22.98 -33.38
N ILE A 157 21.61 -24.21 -32.92
CA ILE A 157 21.52 -24.61 -31.52
C ILE A 157 22.55 -23.84 -30.67
N ALA A 158 23.80 -23.73 -31.14
CA ALA A 158 24.85 -22.99 -30.45
C ALA A 158 24.52 -21.49 -30.32
N VAL A 159 24.03 -20.86 -31.40
CA VAL A 159 23.59 -19.45 -31.40
C VAL A 159 22.41 -19.24 -30.45
N GLY A 160 21.43 -20.15 -30.43
CA GLY A 160 20.29 -20.10 -29.50
C GLY A 160 20.70 -20.20 -28.03
N ALA A 161 21.59 -21.15 -27.70
CA ALA A 161 22.14 -21.31 -26.35
C ALA A 161 22.96 -20.08 -25.92
N LEU A 162 23.76 -19.51 -26.83
CA LEU A 162 24.59 -18.34 -26.55
C LEU A 162 23.76 -17.05 -26.40
N ALA A 163 22.68 -16.91 -27.17
CA ALA A 163 21.68 -15.85 -26.98
C ALA A 163 20.94 -15.97 -25.64
N THR A 164 20.62 -17.19 -25.20
CA THR A 164 20.01 -17.45 -23.88
C THR A 164 20.97 -17.09 -22.73
N ALA A 165 22.26 -17.44 -22.87
CA ALA A 165 23.29 -17.03 -21.92
C ALA A 165 23.47 -15.51 -21.87
N PHE A 166 23.50 -14.84 -23.03
CA PHE A 166 23.57 -13.39 -23.15
C PHE A 166 22.37 -12.68 -22.51
N ALA A 167 21.14 -13.16 -22.74
CA ALA A 167 19.94 -12.64 -22.08
C ALA A 167 19.98 -12.84 -20.55
N THR A 168 20.51 -13.96 -20.08
CA THR A 168 20.72 -14.23 -18.65
C THR A 168 21.72 -13.25 -18.03
N VAL A 169 22.81 -12.94 -18.73
CA VAL A 169 23.79 -11.90 -18.32
C VAL A 169 23.14 -10.50 -18.29
N ILE A 170 22.34 -10.14 -19.29
CA ILE A 170 21.60 -8.86 -19.30
C ILE A 170 20.66 -8.75 -18.10
N ASN A 171 19.87 -9.79 -17.81
CA ASN A 171 18.98 -9.80 -16.65
C ASN A 171 19.77 -9.70 -15.33
N PHE A 172 20.90 -10.40 -15.21
CA PHE A 172 21.77 -10.31 -14.03
C PHE A 172 22.27 -8.88 -13.76
N TRP A 173 22.62 -8.10 -14.79
CA TRP A 173 23.13 -6.73 -14.63
C TRP A 173 22.04 -5.64 -14.60
N LEU A 174 21.02 -5.70 -15.46
CA LEU A 174 20.01 -4.65 -15.61
C LEU A 174 18.71 -4.91 -14.83
N GLY A 175 18.45 -6.14 -14.41
CA GLY A 175 17.15 -6.55 -13.82
C GLY A 175 16.09 -6.83 -14.88
N SER A 176 14.91 -7.35 -14.49
CA SER A 176 13.88 -7.79 -15.44
C SER A 176 13.04 -6.63 -15.99
N SER A 177 13.68 -5.69 -16.69
CA SER A 177 13.01 -4.54 -17.33
C SER A 177 11.97 -4.94 -18.40
N LEU A 178 11.95 -6.20 -18.85
CA LEU A 178 10.86 -6.77 -19.65
C LEU A 178 9.54 -6.84 -18.88
N GLY A 179 9.55 -7.08 -17.55
CA GLY A 179 8.33 -7.19 -16.73
C GLY A 179 7.51 -5.90 -16.73
N SER A 180 8.15 -4.73 -16.81
CA SER A 180 7.45 -3.45 -16.97
C SER A 180 6.71 -3.39 -18.30
N ARG A 181 7.34 -3.84 -19.40
CA ARG A 181 6.76 -3.81 -20.74
C ARG A 181 5.56 -4.76 -20.88
N ASN A 182 5.53 -5.85 -20.11
CA ASN A 182 4.35 -6.70 -20.01
C ASN A 182 3.22 -6.05 -19.19
N LYS A 183 3.53 -5.23 -18.16
CA LYS A 183 2.51 -4.44 -17.45
C LYS A 183 1.86 -3.40 -18.37
N ASP A 184 2.66 -2.70 -19.18
CA ASP A 184 2.16 -1.74 -20.17
C ASP A 184 1.17 -2.42 -21.14
N PHE A 185 1.55 -3.58 -21.69
CA PHE A 185 0.68 -4.40 -22.56
C PHE A 185 -0.54 -5.02 -21.85
N ALA A 186 -0.49 -5.22 -20.53
CA ALA A 186 -1.63 -5.68 -19.75
C ALA A 186 -2.65 -4.54 -19.52
N MET A 187 -2.17 -3.33 -19.19
CA MET A 187 -3.01 -2.14 -19.08
C MET A 187 -3.70 -1.80 -20.41
N GLU A 188 -2.97 -1.89 -21.53
CA GLU A 188 -3.53 -1.66 -22.87
C GLU A 188 -4.69 -2.63 -23.19
N LYS A 189 -4.60 -3.88 -22.71
CA LYS A 189 -5.70 -4.87 -22.83
C LYS A 189 -6.88 -4.59 -21.88
N SER A 190 -6.65 -4.15 -20.65
CA SER A 190 -7.77 -3.79 -19.74
C SER A 190 -8.56 -2.58 -20.25
N VAL A 191 -7.89 -1.58 -20.83
CA VAL A 191 -8.56 -0.42 -21.45
C VAL A 191 -9.46 -0.86 -22.62
N ALA A 192 -9.04 -1.85 -23.42
CA ALA A 192 -9.88 -2.40 -24.49
C ALA A 192 -11.15 -3.10 -23.95
N VAL A 193 -11.08 -3.77 -22.79
CA VAL A 193 -12.27 -4.37 -22.13
C VAL A 193 -13.21 -3.29 -21.59
N GLU A 194 -12.66 -2.20 -21.05
CA GLU A 194 -13.44 -1.06 -20.56
C GLU A 194 -14.16 -0.30 -21.68
N GLN A 195 -13.53 -0.19 -22.86
CA GLN A 195 -14.18 0.35 -24.07
C GLN A 195 -15.31 -0.53 -24.61
N VAL A 196 -15.27 -1.86 -24.44
CA VAL A 196 -16.42 -2.71 -24.80
C VAL A 196 -17.61 -2.45 -23.86
N LYS A 197 -17.34 -2.09 -22.60
CA LYS A 197 -18.36 -1.76 -21.59
C LYS A 197 -19.17 -0.51 -21.92
N SER A 198 -18.64 0.42 -22.72
CA SER A 198 -19.35 1.64 -23.15
C SER A 198 -20.21 1.46 -24.40
N VAL A 199 -20.14 0.29 -25.06
CA VAL A 199 -20.94 -0.01 -26.27
C VAL A 199 -22.15 -0.88 -25.93
N THR A 200 -23.08 -0.32 -25.15
CA THR A 200 -24.46 -0.81 -25.06
C THR A 200 -25.40 0.30 -25.56
N PRO A 201 -26.25 0.05 -26.58
CA PRO A 201 -27.10 1.10 -27.14
C PRO A 201 -28.18 1.56 -26.14
N ALA A 202 -28.50 2.85 -26.18
CA ALA A 202 -29.42 3.48 -25.23
C ALA A 202 -30.84 2.88 -25.31
N THR A 203 -31.39 2.50 -24.15
CA THR A 203 -32.83 2.32 -23.99
C THR A 203 -33.44 3.68 -23.64
N THR A 204 -34.45 4.11 -24.40
CA THR A 204 -35.00 5.46 -24.31
C THR A 204 -35.95 5.61 -23.11
N GLU A 205 -35.50 6.28 -22.05
CA GLU A 205 -36.36 6.70 -20.94
C GLU A 205 -36.93 8.12 -21.19
N PRO A 206 -38.20 8.42 -20.85
CA PRO A 206 -38.79 9.74 -21.11
C PRO A 206 -38.13 10.85 -20.28
N PRO A 207 -38.04 12.09 -20.81
CA PRO A 207 -37.38 13.19 -20.10
C PRO A 207 -38.16 13.60 -18.83
N PRO A 208 -37.47 13.89 -17.70
CA PRO A 208 -38.11 14.34 -16.48
C PRO A 208 -38.75 15.73 -16.66
N ALA A 209 -39.88 15.95 -15.99
CA ALA A 209 -40.62 17.20 -16.06
C ALA A 209 -39.83 18.38 -15.46
N THR A 210 -40.00 19.57 -16.04
CA THR A 210 -39.31 20.79 -15.61
C THR A 210 -39.76 21.27 -14.21
N PRO A 211 -38.83 21.75 -13.36
CA PRO A 211 -39.18 22.28 -12.04
C PRO A 211 -39.98 23.58 -12.17
N SER A 212 -41.07 23.69 -11.40
CA SER A 212 -41.89 24.91 -11.34
C SER A 212 -41.24 25.99 -10.46
N PRO A 213 -41.46 27.30 -10.75
CA PRO A 213 -40.85 28.40 -10.00
C PRO A 213 -41.41 28.54 -8.57
N PRO A 214 -40.62 29.12 -7.63
CA PRO A 214 -40.99 29.19 -6.22
C PRO A 214 -42.15 30.15 -5.93
N THR A 215 -43.02 29.74 -5.00
CA THR A 215 -44.16 30.55 -4.52
C THR A 215 -43.71 31.58 -3.47
N PRO A 216 -44.20 32.83 -3.49
CA PRO A 216 -43.82 33.86 -2.51
C PRO A 216 -44.39 33.59 -1.10
N PRO A 217 -43.77 34.12 -0.02
CA PRO A 217 -44.11 33.79 1.36
C PRO A 217 -45.36 34.50 1.90
N ALA A 218 -46.11 33.82 2.76
CA ALA A 218 -47.22 34.36 3.56
C ALA A 218 -46.72 35.03 4.87
N PRO A 219 -47.49 35.97 5.47
CA PRO A 219 -46.92 36.94 6.42
C PRO A 219 -46.87 36.52 7.91
N ARG A 220 -46.03 37.24 8.65
CA ARG A 220 -45.79 37.12 10.10
C ARG A 220 -46.89 37.85 10.93
N PRO A 221 -47.42 37.26 12.02
CA PRO A 221 -48.21 37.98 13.03
C PRO A 221 -47.35 38.91 13.93
N ALA A 222 -47.89 40.08 14.28
CA ALA A 222 -47.23 41.10 15.12
C ALA A 222 -47.63 40.94 16.63
N PRO A 223 -46.97 41.62 17.58
CA PRO A 223 -47.08 41.30 19.01
C PRO A 223 -48.28 41.95 19.72
N ALA A 224 -48.68 41.35 20.86
CA ALA A 224 -49.64 41.93 21.79
C ALA A 224 -48.96 42.61 23.00
N GLY A 225 -49.58 43.68 23.50
CA GLY A 225 -49.08 44.55 24.56
C GLY A 225 -49.41 44.13 26.01
N PRO A 226 -49.14 45.01 26.99
CA PRO A 226 -48.86 44.62 28.37
C PRO A 226 -50.02 44.78 29.37
N ALA A 227 -49.88 44.14 30.54
CA ALA A 227 -50.69 44.42 31.74
C ALA A 227 -49.91 44.22 33.06
N THR A 228 -49.97 45.25 33.90
CA THR A 228 -49.67 45.33 35.36
C THR A 228 -50.73 46.28 35.95
N PRO A 229 -50.87 46.52 37.29
CA PRO A 229 -50.02 46.12 38.43
C PRO A 229 -50.79 45.52 39.65
N ALA A 230 -50.07 45.16 40.73
CA ALA A 230 -50.43 45.45 42.14
C ALA A 230 -49.32 45.01 43.14
N ALA A 231 -49.25 45.68 44.30
CA ALA A 231 -48.47 45.32 45.51
C ALA A 231 -49.44 45.40 46.75
N PRO A 232 -49.07 45.40 48.06
CA PRO A 232 -47.83 45.76 48.79
C PRO A 232 -47.32 44.59 49.71
N SER A 233 -46.36 44.66 50.67
CA SER A 233 -45.96 45.71 51.65
C SER A 233 -44.53 45.51 52.20
N GLY A 234 -43.93 46.57 52.78
CA GLY A 234 -42.63 46.56 53.52
C GLY A 234 -42.80 46.55 55.05
N PRO A 235 -41.87 47.10 55.88
CA PRO A 235 -40.68 47.94 55.60
C PRO A 235 -39.35 47.11 55.78
N THR A 236 -38.12 47.56 56.15
CA THR A 236 -37.55 48.80 56.77
C THR A 236 -36.04 48.94 56.45
N ALA A 237 -35.36 50.01 56.87
CA ALA A 237 -33.91 50.26 56.71
C ALA A 237 -33.30 51.01 57.95
N PRO A 238 -31.98 51.30 58.05
CA PRO A 238 -31.38 52.45 57.32
C PRO A 238 -29.88 52.34 56.88
N ALA A 239 -29.49 53.16 55.87
CA ALA A 239 -28.15 53.73 55.49
C ALA A 239 -26.87 52.83 55.43
N GLY A 240 -25.90 52.98 54.50
CA GLY A 240 -25.65 53.92 53.38
C GLY A 240 -24.20 54.50 53.42
N PRO A 241 -23.58 55.03 52.34
CA PRO A 241 -24.01 55.19 50.93
C PRO A 241 -22.92 54.66 49.90
N PRO A 242 -22.57 55.26 48.71
CA PRO A 242 -22.61 54.54 47.41
C PRO A 242 -21.33 54.71 46.51
N PRO A 243 -21.39 54.68 45.14
CA PRO A 243 -21.80 53.65 44.16
C PRO A 243 -20.57 53.05 43.40
N SER A 244 -20.59 52.10 42.45
CA SER A 244 -21.45 51.90 41.26
C SER A 244 -21.38 50.47 40.67
N SER A 245 -22.34 50.13 39.81
CA SER A 245 -22.58 48.83 39.12
C SER A 245 -21.79 48.68 37.79
N PRO A 246 -21.88 47.58 36.96
CA PRO A 246 -22.82 46.44 37.04
C PRO A 246 -22.34 45.01 36.63
N THR A 247 -23.17 44.02 37.03
CA THR A 247 -23.55 42.72 36.37
C THR A 247 -22.53 41.80 35.67
N SER A 248 -22.58 40.52 36.08
CA SER A 248 -22.05 39.35 35.35
C SER A 248 -22.89 38.96 34.12
N PRO A 249 -22.30 38.25 33.12
CA PRO A 249 -23.02 37.53 32.08
C PRO A 249 -23.07 36.00 32.31
N ALA A 250 -24.00 35.32 31.65
CA ALA A 250 -24.03 33.87 31.44
C ALA A 250 -24.92 33.54 30.21
N PRO A 251 -24.85 32.34 29.61
CA PRO A 251 -23.74 31.38 29.56
C PRO A 251 -23.13 31.30 28.13
N THR A 252 -21.84 30.96 27.99
CA THR A 252 -21.19 30.84 26.68
C THR A 252 -21.34 29.47 26.02
N ALA A 253 -21.55 29.48 24.70
CA ALA A 253 -21.45 28.32 23.81
C ALA A 253 -20.02 27.71 23.83
N PRO A 254 -19.83 26.44 23.42
CA PRO A 254 -18.52 25.78 23.46
C PRO A 254 -17.45 26.57 22.70
N SER A 255 -16.40 26.96 23.43
CA SER A 255 -15.29 27.74 22.88
C SER A 255 -14.43 26.89 21.96
N ALA A 256 -13.93 27.48 20.86
CA ALA A 256 -12.95 26.85 20.00
C ALA A 256 -11.68 26.46 20.80
N PRO A 257 -11.00 25.34 20.46
CA PRO A 257 -9.79 24.93 21.14
C PRO A 257 -8.71 26.01 21.02
N GLN A 258 -8.20 26.49 22.15
CA GLN A 258 -7.18 27.53 22.15
C GLN A 258 -5.89 27.02 21.50
N ALA A 259 -5.44 27.72 20.46
CA ALA A 259 -4.23 27.38 19.70
C ALA A 259 -2.95 27.70 20.51
N GLY A 260 -2.66 26.85 21.50
CA GLY A 260 -1.51 27.00 22.42
C GLY A 260 -0.14 26.67 21.80
N GLY A 261 0.08 27.00 20.53
CA GLY A 261 1.32 26.76 19.78
C GLY A 261 1.83 28.02 19.11
N GLY A 262 3.16 28.20 19.06
CA GLY A 262 3.77 29.34 18.40
C GLY A 262 3.55 29.33 16.87
N PRO A 263 3.51 30.49 16.20
CA PRO A 263 3.41 30.55 14.75
C PRO A 263 4.66 29.93 14.12
N LEU A 264 4.46 28.91 13.29
CA LEU A 264 5.53 28.22 12.57
C LEU A 264 6.06 29.09 11.43
N LEU A 265 5.14 29.69 10.67
CA LEU A 265 5.41 30.56 9.54
C LEU A 265 4.35 31.67 9.48
N ARG A 266 4.74 32.87 9.06
CA ARG A 266 3.81 33.96 8.73
C ARG A 266 4.38 34.76 7.55
N GLY A 267 3.55 35.05 6.55
CA GLY A 267 3.97 35.74 5.34
C GLY A 267 2.98 35.58 4.19
N LYS A 268 3.36 36.06 3.01
CA LYS A 268 2.52 36.03 1.81
C LYS A 268 2.25 34.60 1.32
N MET A 269 1.06 34.34 0.78
CA MET A 269 0.71 33.06 0.15
C MET A 269 0.33 33.17 -1.34
N SER A 270 0.28 32.02 -2.02
CA SER A 270 -0.45 31.82 -3.28
C SER A 270 -1.38 30.60 -3.17
N THR A 271 -2.07 30.26 -4.25
CA THR A 271 -2.70 28.93 -4.43
C THR A 271 -1.87 28.05 -5.36
N PHE A 272 -1.85 26.74 -5.14
CA PHE A 272 -1.25 25.77 -6.07
C PHE A 272 -2.04 24.45 -6.15
N GLY A 273 -1.72 23.64 -7.16
CA GLY A 273 -2.16 22.26 -7.32
C GLY A 273 -3.49 22.08 -8.06
N GLY A 274 -3.74 20.84 -8.45
CA GLY A 274 -4.92 20.40 -9.18
C GLY A 274 -4.86 20.60 -10.70
N PRO A 275 -5.93 20.23 -11.43
CA PRO A 275 -5.87 20.06 -12.89
C PRO A 275 -5.51 21.33 -13.65
N ALA A 276 -6.00 22.48 -13.19
CA ALA A 276 -5.90 23.76 -13.89
C ALA A 276 -4.60 24.55 -13.60
N ASP A 277 -3.81 24.19 -12.58
CA ASP A 277 -2.67 25.00 -12.13
C ASP A 277 -1.49 24.97 -13.12
N THR A 278 -1.41 25.98 -13.98
CA THR A 278 -0.32 26.16 -14.95
C THR A 278 1.05 26.46 -14.30
N GLY A 279 1.11 26.70 -12.99
CA GLY A 279 2.35 26.89 -12.24
C GLY A 279 3.17 25.62 -12.06
N VAL A 280 2.53 24.44 -11.97
CA VAL A 280 3.22 23.15 -11.78
C VAL A 280 3.27 22.30 -13.06
N SER A 281 4.39 21.60 -13.25
CA SER A 281 4.65 20.72 -14.40
C SER A 281 3.65 19.55 -14.47
N PRO A 282 3.24 19.09 -15.67
CA PRO A 282 2.39 17.90 -15.83
C PRO A 282 2.95 16.62 -15.19
N ARG A 283 4.23 16.58 -14.83
CA ARG A 283 4.91 15.44 -14.19
C ARG A 283 5.40 15.74 -12.76
N GLU A 284 4.95 16.82 -12.14
CA GLU A 284 5.43 17.25 -10.82
C GLU A 284 4.86 16.37 -9.69
N GLY A 285 5.76 15.76 -8.90
CA GLY A 285 5.42 15.01 -7.70
C GLY A 285 5.11 15.92 -6.51
N LEU A 286 5.15 15.36 -5.30
CA LEU A 286 4.94 16.11 -4.05
C LEU A 286 6.03 15.73 -3.05
N ALA A 287 6.64 16.69 -2.36
CA ALA A 287 7.76 16.44 -1.44
C ALA A 287 7.39 15.62 -0.19
N LEU A 288 6.10 15.52 0.15
CA LEU A 288 5.60 14.78 1.33
C LEU A 288 4.75 13.55 0.98
N VAL A 289 4.40 13.30 -0.29
CA VAL A 289 3.56 12.17 -0.71
C VAL A 289 4.15 11.50 -1.96
N GLU A 290 4.52 10.22 -1.87
CA GLU A 290 4.94 9.41 -3.01
C GLU A 290 3.74 8.79 -3.76
N PRO A 291 3.87 8.35 -5.03
CA PRO A 291 2.76 7.78 -5.81
C PRO A 291 2.08 6.56 -5.16
N GLU A 292 2.84 5.76 -4.41
CA GLU A 292 2.34 4.58 -3.68
C GLU A 292 1.65 4.95 -2.34
N GLU A 293 1.73 6.21 -1.90
CA GLU A 293 1.09 6.70 -0.67
C GLU A 293 -0.31 7.31 -0.94
N VAL A 294 -0.74 7.45 -2.21
CA VAL A 294 -1.99 8.17 -2.60
C VAL A 294 -3.23 7.66 -1.87
N ASP A 295 -3.44 6.34 -1.81
CA ASP A 295 -4.62 5.72 -1.20
C ASP A 295 -4.68 5.90 0.33
N VAL A 296 -3.55 6.29 0.96
CA VAL A 296 -3.47 6.60 2.41
C VAL A 296 -3.99 8.03 2.69
N PHE A 297 -4.08 8.88 1.67
CA PHE A 297 -4.57 10.25 1.77
C PHE A 297 -5.97 10.40 1.18
N GLU A 298 -6.93 9.64 1.71
CA GLU A 298 -8.35 9.77 1.38
C GLU A 298 -8.82 11.23 1.35
N GLY A 299 -9.53 11.61 0.28
CA GLY A 299 -10.08 12.95 0.09
C GLY A 299 -9.05 14.06 -0.20
N LEU A 300 -7.79 13.73 -0.48
CA LEU A 300 -6.77 14.70 -0.91
C LEU A 300 -6.59 14.78 -2.45
N PHE A 301 -6.86 13.67 -3.13
CA PHE A 301 -6.63 13.49 -4.56
C PHE A 301 -7.94 13.21 -5.29
N LEU A 302 -8.01 13.69 -6.54
CA LEU A 302 -9.03 13.31 -7.50
C LEU A 302 -8.94 11.80 -7.79
N ALA A 303 -10.10 11.16 -7.97
CA ALA A 303 -10.20 9.72 -8.26
C ALA A 303 -9.29 9.32 -9.42
N ASP A 304 -9.35 10.06 -10.53
CA ASP A 304 -8.52 9.85 -11.72
C ASP A 304 -7.38 10.86 -11.84
N GLN A 305 -6.27 10.44 -12.44
CA GLN A 305 -5.19 11.35 -12.85
C GLN A 305 -5.66 12.20 -14.05
N PRO A 306 -5.56 13.54 -14.02
CA PRO A 306 -6.03 14.37 -15.13
C PRO A 306 -5.35 14.05 -16.48
N PRO A 307 -6.09 14.03 -17.61
CA PRO A 307 -5.54 13.68 -18.92
C PRO A 307 -4.29 14.47 -19.30
N GLY A 308 -3.26 13.77 -19.78
CA GLY A 308 -1.97 14.37 -20.16
C GLY A 308 -1.03 14.69 -18.99
N THR A 309 -1.39 14.35 -17.75
CA THR A 309 -0.53 14.52 -16.57
C THR A 309 -0.14 13.17 -15.96
N SER A 310 0.99 13.13 -15.26
CA SER A 310 1.48 11.97 -14.49
C SER A 310 2.08 12.37 -13.13
N GLY A 311 1.96 13.64 -12.75
CA GLY A 311 2.45 14.18 -11.49
C GLY A 311 1.33 14.33 -10.46
N LEU A 312 1.61 14.00 -9.19
CA LEU A 312 0.64 14.09 -8.11
C LEU A 312 0.15 15.51 -7.85
N ALA A 313 0.98 16.54 -8.07
CA ALA A 313 0.59 17.93 -7.86
C ALA A 313 -0.62 18.34 -8.72
N ARG A 314 -0.78 17.75 -9.92
CA ARG A 314 -1.96 17.96 -10.79
C ARG A 314 -3.17 17.13 -10.39
N ARG A 315 -3.01 16.02 -9.65
CA ARG A 315 -4.10 15.16 -9.17
C ARG A 315 -4.70 15.62 -7.84
N LEU A 316 -4.08 16.56 -7.13
CA LEU A 316 -4.66 17.18 -5.93
C LEU A 316 -6.08 17.71 -6.23
N ASP A 317 -7.03 17.44 -5.33
CA ASP A 317 -8.40 17.96 -5.46
C ASP A 317 -8.43 19.44 -5.03
N PRO A 318 -8.80 20.40 -5.91
CA PRO A 318 -8.82 21.82 -5.56
C PRO A 318 -9.70 22.19 -4.36
N SER A 319 -10.67 21.35 -3.99
CA SER A 319 -11.56 21.53 -2.83
C SER A 319 -10.98 20.96 -1.53
N ALA A 320 -9.99 20.06 -1.60
CA ALA A 320 -9.36 19.46 -0.43
C ALA A 320 -8.46 20.48 0.30
N LEU A 321 -8.52 20.51 1.63
CA LEU A 321 -7.77 21.47 2.44
C LEU A 321 -6.31 21.05 2.62
N TYR A 322 -5.43 21.52 1.74
CA TYR A 322 -3.99 21.25 1.78
C TYR A 322 -3.13 22.52 1.72
N VAL A 323 -1.85 22.36 2.08
CA VAL A 323 -0.86 23.44 2.10
C VAL A 323 0.57 22.94 1.84
N ALA A 324 1.35 23.73 1.13
CA ALA A 324 2.78 23.56 0.92
C ALA A 324 3.55 24.75 1.50
N CYS A 325 4.65 24.49 2.20
CA CYS A 325 5.42 25.54 2.89
C CYS A 325 6.93 25.35 2.71
N ARG A 326 7.73 26.39 3.00
CA ARG A 326 9.16 26.22 3.27
C ARG A 326 9.38 25.69 4.70
N TRP A 327 9.05 24.41 4.89
CA TRP A 327 9.27 23.66 6.13
C TRP A 327 10.75 23.66 6.54
N ASP A 328 11.05 23.96 7.81
CA ASP A 328 12.34 23.61 8.42
C ASP A 328 12.25 22.19 8.94
N TYR A 329 12.82 21.23 8.20
CA TYR A 329 12.79 19.82 8.56
C TYR A 329 13.52 19.47 9.87
N LYS A 330 14.25 20.41 10.50
CA LYS A 330 14.78 20.26 11.87
C LYS A 330 13.72 20.49 12.96
N GLN A 331 12.74 21.36 12.69
CA GLN A 331 11.64 21.68 13.61
C GLN A 331 10.37 20.89 13.27
N THR A 332 10.14 20.66 11.97
CA THR A 332 8.99 19.95 11.42
C THR A 332 9.46 18.83 10.46
N PRO A 333 9.93 17.68 10.97
CA PRO A 333 10.36 16.56 10.12
C PRO A 333 9.23 16.09 9.17
N ARG A 334 9.58 15.58 7.97
CA ARG A 334 8.58 15.03 7.00
C ARG A 334 7.63 14.02 7.66
N SER A 335 8.13 13.20 8.59
CA SER A 335 7.34 12.25 9.38
C SER A 335 6.29 12.87 10.29
N LEU A 336 6.55 14.07 10.83
CA LEU A 336 5.57 14.85 11.58
C LEU A 336 4.56 15.48 10.61
N LEU A 337 5.01 15.99 9.47
CA LEU A 337 4.15 16.64 8.47
C LEU A 337 3.19 15.67 7.77
N GLN A 338 3.62 14.44 7.44
CA GLN A 338 2.77 13.41 6.84
C GLN A 338 1.60 12.97 7.75
N ARG A 339 1.78 13.01 9.07
CA ARG A 339 0.76 12.61 10.07
C ARG A 339 -0.04 13.76 10.67
N ALA A 340 0.46 15.00 10.56
CA ALA A 340 -0.16 16.18 11.16
C ALA A 340 -1.14 16.88 10.22
N LYS A 341 -2.06 17.63 10.80
CA LYS A 341 -2.63 18.81 10.15
C LYS A 341 -2.00 20.06 10.77
N VAL A 342 -1.83 21.10 9.99
CA VAL A 342 -1.50 22.45 10.47
C VAL A 342 -2.74 23.31 10.49
N ILE A 343 -2.80 24.31 11.37
CA ILE A 343 -3.85 25.33 11.36
C ILE A 343 -3.34 26.49 10.51
N VAL A 344 -4.07 26.81 9.44
CA VAL A 344 -3.82 27.99 8.60
C VAL A 344 -4.85 29.06 8.97
N THR A 345 -4.36 30.26 9.28
CA THR A 345 -5.13 31.38 9.80
C THR A 345 -4.96 32.61 8.90
N ASN A 346 -6.07 33.27 8.58
CA ASN A 346 -6.09 34.62 8.03
C ASN A 346 -6.00 35.63 9.19
N PRO A 347 -4.86 36.33 9.39
CA PRO A 347 -4.66 37.24 10.52
C PRO A 347 -5.43 38.57 10.38
N ALA A 348 -6.01 38.87 9.21
CA ALA A 348 -6.84 40.06 9.01
C ALA A 348 -8.32 39.83 9.38
N THR A 349 -8.82 38.59 9.24
CA THR A 349 -10.21 38.23 9.53
C THR A 349 -10.40 37.35 10.77
N GLY A 350 -9.32 36.74 11.28
CA GLY A 350 -9.36 35.77 12.37
C GLY A 350 -9.87 34.38 11.97
N LYS A 351 -10.30 34.18 10.71
CA LYS A 351 -10.68 32.86 10.18
C LYS A 351 -9.49 31.90 10.25
N SER A 352 -9.75 30.65 10.63
CA SER A 352 -8.75 29.57 10.60
C SER A 352 -9.39 28.25 10.18
N ALA A 353 -8.58 27.35 9.63
CA ALA A 353 -8.96 26.02 9.19
C ALA A 353 -7.78 25.05 9.32
N GLU A 354 -8.07 23.75 9.45
CA GLU A 354 -7.05 22.71 9.38
C GLU A 354 -6.68 22.40 7.92
N ALA A 355 -5.40 22.18 7.65
CA ALA A 355 -4.89 21.79 6.33
C ALA A 355 -3.84 20.68 6.43
N ARG A 356 -3.80 19.78 5.45
CA ARG A 356 -2.76 18.76 5.31
C ARG A 356 -1.48 19.34 4.67
N PRO A 357 -0.29 19.18 5.29
CA PRO A 357 0.98 19.37 4.62
C PRO A 357 1.13 18.40 3.43
N VAL A 358 1.44 18.92 2.24
CA VAL A 358 1.60 18.07 1.03
C VAL A 358 2.92 18.25 0.29
N ASP A 359 3.48 19.47 0.28
CA ASP A 359 4.66 19.77 -0.53
C ASP A 359 5.57 20.84 0.09
N TRP A 360 6.73 21.05 -0.52
CA TRP A 360 7.71 22.08 -0.15
C TRP A 360 7.48 23.32 -1.02
N GLY A 361 6.79 24.32 -0.46
CA GLY A 361 6.04 25.40 -1.15
C GLY A 361 6.81 26.40 -2.06
N PRO A 362 6.45 27.69 -2.08
CA PRO A 362 6.74 28.54 -3.25
C PRO A 362 8.24 28.82 -3.44
N SER A 363 8.68 28.97 -4.69
CA SER A 363 10.08 29.28 -5.02
C SER A 363 10.58 30.49 -4.24
N ALA A 364 11.79 30.41 -3.67
CA ALA A 364 12.32 31.44 -2.75
C ALA A 364 12.40 32.84 -3.38
N GLY A 365 12.52 32.92 -4.72
CA GLY A 365 12.49 34.18 -5.46
C GLY A 365 11.12 34.88 -5.52
N THR A 366 10.04 34.25 -5.07
CA THR A 366 8.69 34.84 -5.04
C THR A 366 8.43 35.73 -3.82
N GLY A 367 9.23 35.58 -2.74
CA GLY A 367 8.96 36.24 -1.46
C GLY A 367 7.72 35.71 -0.70
N ARG A 368 7.10 34.63 -1.15
CA ARG A 368 5.98 33.95 -0.48
C ARG A 368 6.49 32.82 0.41
N VAL A 369 5.72 32.47 1.45
CA VAL A 369 6.11 31.46 2.46
C VAL A 369 5.36 30.14 2.34
N ALA A 370 4.18 30.17 1.71
CA ALA A 370 3.30 29.02 1.56
C ALA A 370 2.41 29.12 0.32
N ASP A 371 1.98 27.98 -0.20
CA ASP A 371 0.92 27.86 -1.20
C ASP A 371 -0.21 27.02 -0.61
N LEU A 372 -1.45 27.49 -0.75
CA LEU A 372 -2.64 26.81 -0.23
C LEU A 372 -3.37 26.08 -1.37
N SER A 373 -4.23 25.11 -1.04
CA SER A 373 -5.29 24.67 -1.97
C SER A 373 -6.24 25.84 -2.30
N PRO A 374 -6.83 25.90 -3.50
CA PRO A 374 -7.86 26.90 -3.84
C PRO A 374 -9.01 26.96 -2.83
N GLY A 375 -9.57 25.81 -2.43
CA GLY A 375 -10.67 25.74 -1.45
C GLY A 375 -10.29 26.26 -0.06
N LEU A 376 -9.06 26.04 0.40
CA LEU A 376 -8.56 26.62 1.66
C LEU A 376 -8.38 28.14 1.57
N ALA A 377 -7.91 28.66 0.44
CA ALA A 377 -7.79 30.10 0.22
C ALA A 377 -9.17 30.79 0.21
N GLU A 378 -10.15 30.21 -0.49
CA GLU A 378 -11.53 30.69 -0.52
C GLU A 378 -12.19 30.64 0.88
N LEU A 379 -12.10 29.50 1.57
CA LEU A 379 -12.64 29.31 2.92
C LEU A 379 -12.12 30.37 3.91
N LEU A 380 -10.82 30.64 3.87
CA LEU A 380 -10.14 31.65 4.70
C LEU A 380 -10.33 33.09 4.22
N GLY A 381 -10.82 33.30 3.00
CA GLY A 381 -10.90 34.63 2.36
C GLY A 381 -9.51 35.26 2.17
N LEU A 382 -8.59 34.51 1.56
CA LEU A 382 -7.23 34.94 1.22
C LEU A 382 -7.06 34.94 -0.30
N ALA A 383 -6.58 36.04 -0.85
CA ALA A 383 -6.11 36.15 -2.24
C ALA A 383 -4.59 35.99 -2.32
N THR A 384 -4.07 35.68 -3.51
CA THR A 384 -2.62 35.65 -3.76
C THR A 384 -1.95 36.96 -3.31
N ASP A 385 -0.81 36.80 -2.64
CA ASP A 385 -0.04 37.84 -1.95
C ASP A 385 -0.63 38.41 -0.64
N ASP A 386 -1.79 37.93 -0.17
CA ASP A 386 -2.24 38.17 1.21
C ASP A 386 -1.36 37.43 2.23
N VAL A 387 -1.34 37.92 3.46
CA VAL A 387 -0.58 37.32 4.57
C VAL A 387 -1.40 36.20 5.22
N CYS A 388 -0.85 34.98 5.23
CA CYS A 388 -1.33 33.88 6.07
C CYS A 388 -0.43 33.70 7.31
N GLN A 389 -0.95 33.00 8.32
CA GLN A 389 -0.16 32.46 9.43
C GLN A 389 -0.42 30.96 9.55
N ILE A 390 0.64 30.16 9.61
CA ILE A 390 0.60 28.71 9.81
C ILE A 390 1.05 28.39 11.23
N THR A 391 0.26 27.60 11.94
CA THR A 391 0.47 27.24 13.34
C THR A 391 0.37 25.72 13.48
N LEU A 392 1.33 25.08 14.13
CA LEU A 392 1.19 23.68 14.53
C LEU A 392 0.37 23.63 15.84
N PRO A 393 -0.74 22.87 15.89
CA PRO A 393 -1.48 22.70 17.15
C PRO A 393 -0.61 21.95 18.17
N SER A 394 -0.61 22.39 19.43
CA SER A 394 0.32 21.83 20.45
C SER A 394 0.00 20.42 20.94
N SER A 395 -1.11 19.82 20.49
CA SER A 395 -1.30 18.36 20.53
C SER A 395 -0.36 17.60 19.59
N VAL A 396 0.32 18.31 18.67
CA VAL A 396 1.26 17.79 17.66
C VAL A 396 2.62 18.52 17.70
N ALA A 397 2.78 19.50 18.60
CA ALA A 397 4.10 20.07 18.91
C ALA A 397 5.02 18.97 19.48
N PRO A 398 6.34 19.04 19.24
CA PRO A 398 7.24 17.93 19.55
C PRO A 398 7.37 17.72 21.07
N ALA A 399 6.79 16.63 21.56
CA ALA A 399 7.33 15.94 22.73
C ALA A 399 8.83 15.70 22.47
N GLY A 400 9.69 16.22 23.36
CA GLY A 400 11.06 16.62 23.03
C GLY A 400 11.92 15.54 22.37
N LEU A 401 11.97 15.56 21.04
CA LEU A 401 12.69 14.58 20.22
C LEU A 401 13.65 15.28 19.25
N ALA A 402 14.80 15.67 19.80
CA ALA A 402 16.05 15.33 19.11
C ALA A 402 16.01 13.81 18.79
N PRO A 403 16.62 13.33 17.68
CA PRO A 403 16.49 11.94 17.28
C PRO A 403 16.91 11.02 18.41
N ALA A 404 15.94 10.36 19.04
CA ALA A 404 16.20 9.49 20.17
C ALA A 404 17.04 8.31 19.68
N ALA A 405 18.33 8.35 19.99
CA ALA A 405 19.14 7.15 20.05
C ALA A 405 18.39 6.17 20.95
N VAL A 406 18.06 4.99 20.42
CA VAL A 406 17.22 4.02 21.11
C VAL A 406 17.84 3.75 22.49
N PRO A 407 17.12 4.01 23.60
CA PRO A 407 17.69 4.07 24.94
C PRO A 407 18.49 2.81 25.26
N ALA A 408 19.55 2.91 26.07
CA ALA A 408 20.44 1.78 26.30
C ALA A 408 19.66 0.55 26.81
N SER A 409 19.82 -0.59 26.14
CA SER A 409 19.15 -1.85 26.48
C SER A 409 19.76 -2.43 27.77
N ASP A 410 18.92 -2.91 28.68
CA ASP A 410 19.32 -3.71 29.85
C ASP A 410 19.56 -5.18 29.47
N LEU A 411 18.91 -5.63 28.40
CA LEU A 411 19.01 -6.97 27.84
C LEU A 411 20.42 -7.29 27.30
N ARG A 412 20.78 -8.57 27.34
CA ARG A 412 22.02 -9.11 26.78
C ARG A 412 21.72 -10.28 25.86
N LEU A 413 22.35 -10.28 24.69
CA LEU A 413 22.23 -11.38 23.73
C LEU A 413 22.67 -12.72 24.32
N LEU A 414 21.88 -13.76 24.03
CA LEU A 414 22.18 -15.13 24.41
C LEU A 414 23.10 -15.76 23.36
N SER A 415 24.18 -16.39 23.80
CA SER A 415 24.94 -17.29 22.94
C SER A 415 24.11 -18.53 22.58
N GLN A 416 24.46 -19.22 21.48
CA GLN A 416 23.75 -20.45 21.07
C GLN A 416 23.69 -21.50 22.20
N ALA A 417 24.75 -21.62 23.01
CA ALA A 417 24.77 -22.52 24.16
C ALA A 417 23.77 -22.13 25.26
N GLN A 418 23.51 -20.83 25.45
CA GLN A 418 22.48 -20.34 26.37
C GLN A 418 21.06 -20.52 25.81
N ILE A 419 20.88 -20.33 24.49
CA ILE A 419 19.62 -20.61 23.79
C ILE A 419 19.27 -22.11 23.93
N GLU A 420 20.23 -23.00 23.66
CA GLU A 420 20.08 -24.46 23.83
C GLU A 420 19.85 -24.89 25.28
N ALA A 421 20.34 -24.13 26.27
CA ALA A 421 20.10 -24.39 27.68
C ALA A 421 18.72 -23.91 28.17
N ALA A 422 18.24 -22.77 27.68
CA ALA A 422 17.00 -22.13 28.13
C ALA A 422 15.74 -22.61 27.37
N PHE A 423 15.87 -22.82 26.06
CA PHE A 423 14.77 -23.24 25.18
C PHE A 423 14.91 -24.72 24.72
N GLY A 424 16.00 -25.37 25.13
CA GLY A 424 16.28 -26.77 24.86
C GLY A 424 17.10 -27.01 23.58
N ARG A 425 17.87 -28.10 23.59
CA ARG A 425 18.62 -28.59 22.43
C ARG A 425 17.80 -29.61 21.66
N PHE A 426 17.63 -29.39 20.36
CA PHE A 426 17.09 -30.38 19.43
C PHE A 426 18.20 -31.02 18.57
N ARG A 427 17.84 -32.11 17.89
CA ARG A 427 18.59 -32.64 16.74
C ARG A 427 17.93 -32.16 15.46
N PHE A 428 18.69 -32.03 14.39
CA PHE A 428 18.17 -31.65 13.08
C PHE A 428 18.90 -32.42 11.96
N SER A 429 18.34 -32.37 10.76
CA SER A 429 19.04 -32.70 9.51
C SER A 429 19.06 -31.48 8.59
N GLU A 430 20.14 -31.32 7.84
CA GLU A 430 20.26 -30.33 6.78
C GLU A 430 19.13 -30.47 5.74
N ALA A 431 18.67 -29.35 5.22
CA ALA A 431 17.78 -29.27 4.06
C ALA A 431 18.36 -28.29 3.01
N ALA A 432 17.63 -28.05 1.92
CA ALA A 432 18.11 -27.18 0.85
C ALA A 432 18.35 -25.74 1.35
N ASN A 433 19.42 -25.11 0.86
CA ASN A 433 19.73 -23.69 1.08
C ASN A 433 19.77 -23.27 2.57
N GLY A 434 20.36 -24.09 3.45
CA GLY A 434 20.51 -23.76 4.87
C GLY A 434 19.21 -23.68 5.68
N ALA A 435 18.10 -24.19 5.14
CA ALA A 435 16.97 -24.64 5.94
C ALA A 435 17.36 -25.92 6.71
N ILE A 436 16.67 -26.21 7.82
CA ILE A 436 16.84 -27.47 8.56
C ILE A 436 15.51 -28.13 8.87
N THR A 437 15.52 -29.46 8.99
CA THR A 437 14.38 -30.24 9.51
C THR A 437 14.70 -30.64 10.96
N ILE A 438 13.93 -30.14 11.92
CA ILE A 438 14.05 -30.53 13.34
C ILE A 438 13.55 -31.98 13.50
N LEU A 439 14.30 -32.80 14.25
CA LEU A 439 14.08 -34.24 14.36
C LEU A 439 13.54 -34.64 15.75
N GLY A 440 12.51 -35.49 15.74
CA GLY A 440 11.88 -36.03 16.94
C GLY A 440 10.73 -35.16 17.45
N ASN A 441 10.55 -35.14 18.77
CA ASN A 441 9.42 -34.52 19.46
C ASN A 441 9.62 -33.04 19.83
N TRP A 442 10.83 -32.48 19.71
CA TRP A 442 11.11 -31.14 20.26
C TRP A 442 10.14 -30.06 19.77
N THR A 443 9.86 -29.98 18.47
CA THR A 443 8.90 -28.99 17.93
C THR A 443 7.52 -29.12 18.57
N ARG A 444 7.00 -30.34 18.71
CA ARG A 444 5.68 -30.62 19.32
C ARG A 444 5.65 -30.27 20.81
N ASP A 445 6.78 -30.40 21.49
CA ASP A 445 6.87 -30.25 22.95
C ASP A 445 7.22 -28.81 23.37
N HIS A 446 7.77 -28.01 22.45
CA HIS A 446 8.29 -26.66 22.72
C HIS A 446 7.64 -25.53 21.93
N ILE A 447 7.11 -25.79 20.72
CA ILE A 447 6.45 -24.79 19.88
C ILE A 447 4.92 -24.89 20.05
N VAL A 448 4.27 -23.73 20.11
CA VAL A 448 2.82 -23.60 20.27
C VAL A 448 2.27 -22.55 19.29
N GLU A 449 1.12 -22.84 18.70
CA GLU A 449 0.34 -21.89 17.90
C GLU A 449 -0.42 -20.94 18.83
N VAL A 450 -0.24 -19.62 18.65
CA VAL A 450 -0.94 -18.60 19.42
C VAL A 450 -1.60 -17.55 18.53
N ALA A 451 -2.81 -17.15 18.91
CA ALA A 451 -3.42 -15.94 18.39
C ALA A 451 -2.82 -14.70 19.09
N VAL A 452 -2.44 -13.70 18.29
CA VAL A 452 -2.09 -12.34 18.72
C VAL A 452 -3.03 -11.41 17.94
N PRO A 453 -4.12 -10.90 18.55
CA PRO A 453 -5.16 -10.14 17.83
C PRO A 453 -4.62 -8.95 17.02
N GLU A 454 -3.56 -8.32 17.52
CA GLU A 454 -2.86 -7.17 16.93
C GLU A 454 -2.18 -7.51 15.60
N LEU A 455 -1.80 -8.78 15.38
CA LEU A 455 -1.16 -9.27 14.17
C LEU A 455 -2.16 -9.90 13.18
N ALA A 456 -3.45 -10.01 13.54
CA ALA A 456 -4.47 -10.63 12.70
C ALA A 456 -4.60 -10.08 11.25
N PRO A 457 -4.29 -8.80 10.95
CA PRO A 457 -4.23 -8.31 9.56
C PRO A 457 -3.12 -8.94 8.71
N PHE A 458 -2.06 -9.45 9.34
CA PHE A 458 -0.90 -10.07 8.66
C PHE A 458 -0.91 -11.59 8.78
N GLN A 459 -1.16 -12.12 9.98
CA GLN A 459 -1.20 -13.56 10.25
C GLN A 459 -2.20 -13.86 11.39
N ARG A 460 -3.16 -14.75 11.14
CA ARG A 460 -4.25 -15.07 12.10
C ARG A 460 -3.77 -15.78 13.37
N SER A 461 -2.68 -16.52 13.27
CA SER A 461 -2.04 -17.27 14.34
C SER A 461 -0.57 -17.48 14.01
N ILE A 462 0.29 -17.48 15.02
CA ILE A 462 1.75 -17.56 14.88
C ILE A 462 2.30 -18.72 15.72
N GLU A 463 3.25 -19.46 15.17
CA GLU A 463 3.99 -20.49 15.90
C GLU A 463 5.18 -19.86 16.64
N CYS A 464 5.29 -20.10 17.94
CA CYS A 464 6.37 -19.57 18.78
C CYS A 464 6.74 -20.55 19.90
N HIS A 465 7.89 -20.34 20.56
CA HIS A 465 8.26 -21.12 21.73
C HIS A 465 7.29 -20.85 22.89
N THR A 466 6.83 -21.90 23.56
CA THR A 466 5.94 -21.86 24.73
C THR A 466 6.34 -20.80 25.77
N LEU A 467 7.62 -20.72 26.13
CA LEU A 467 8.16 -19.73 27.07
C LEU A 467 8.03 -18.25 26.61
N ILE A 468 7.98 -17.97 25.30
CA ILE A 468 7.82 -16.59 24.79
C ILE A 468 6.36 -16.22 24.48
N ALA A 469 5.45 -17.20 24.51
CA ALA A 469 4.05 -17.04 24.09
C ALA A 469 3.28 -15.96 24.85
N GLN A 470 3.61 -15.72 26.13
CA GLN A 470 2.99 -14.66 26.93
C GLN A 470 3.72 -13.30 26.77
N PRO A 471 5.06 -13.19 26.94
CA PRO A 471 5.78 -11.94 26.64
C PRO A 471 5.53 -11.36 25.25
N LEU A 472 5.31 -12.21 24.24
CA LEU A 472 5.00 -11.79 22.88
C LEU A 472 3.62 -11.11 22.81
N LYS A 473 2.60 -11.68 23.46
CA LYS A 473 1.26 -11.08 23.56
C LYS A 473 1.29 -9.77 24.35
N ASP A 474 1.98 -9.77 25.49
CA ASP A 474 2.09 -8.59 26.34
C ASP A 474 2.78 -7.42 25.61
N ALA A 475 3.78 -7.72 24.77
CA ALA A 475 4.45 -6.74 23.92
C ALA A 475 3.52 -6.15 22.85
N PHE A 476 2.81 -7.00 22.08
CA PHE A 476 1.89 -6.49 21.04
C PHE A 476 0.69 -5.75 21.64
N ALA A 477 0.13 -6.23 22.75
CA ALA A 477 -0.92 -5.53 23.49
C ALA A 477 -0.45 -4.15 24.00
N GLU A 478 0.82 -4.00 24.40
CA GLU A 478 1.36 -2.69 24.77
C GLU A 478 1.64 -1.78 23.55
N VAL A 479 2.08 -2.34 22.42
CA VAL A 479 2.15 -1.60 21.14
C VAL A 479 0.76 -1.07 20.73
N ALA A 480 -0.29 -1.86 20.94
CA ALA A 480 -1.68 -1.44 20.74
C ALA A 480 -2.12 -0.35 21.73
N ALA A 481 -1.84 -0.54 23.03
CA ALA A 481 -2.19 0.43 24.07
C ALA A 481 -1.49 1.79 23.91
N GLN A 482 -0.28 1.82 23.32
CA GLN A 482 0.44 3.05 22.97
C GLN A 482 0.05 3.62 21.60
N GLY A 483 -0.88 2.99 20.86
CA GLY A 483 -1.34 3.44 19.54
C GLY A 483 -0.33 3.25 18.41
N LEU A 484 0.69 2.40 18.61
CA LEU A 484 1.84 2.26 17.71
C LEU A 484 1.70 1.13 16.67
N LEU A 485 0.56 0.45 16.57
CA LEU A 485 0.33 -0.61 15.57
C LEU A 485 0.59 -0.16 14.14
N GLY A 486 0.33 1.12 13.80
CA GLY A 486 0.65 1.69 12.48
C GLY A 486 2.14 1.73 12.12
N HIS A 487 3.04 1.43 13.05
CA HIS A 487 4.47 1.19 12.76
C HIS A 487 4.75 -0.22 12.24
N ILE A 488 3.84 -1.18 12.42
CA ILE A 488 3.92 -2.53 11.85
C ILE A 488 3.30 -2.46 10.44
N GLN A 489 4.11 -2.77 9.44
CA GLN A 489 3.77 -2.65 8.01
C GLN A 489 3.94 -3.99 7.28
N ALA A 490 4.80 -4.87 7.79
CA ALA A 490 4.92 -6.26 7.36
C ALA A 490 5.30 -7.15 8.56
N TRP A 491 4.86 -8.41 8.51
CA TRP A 491 5.27 -9.49 9.40
C TRP A 491 6.03 -10.51 8.56
N ASP A 492 7.33 -10.64 8.81
CA ASP A 492 8.26 -11.36 7.94
C ASP A 492 8.65 -12.76 8.48
N GLY A 493 8.12 -13.13 9.64
CA GLY A 493 8.12 -14.49 10.19
C GLY A 493 8.71 -14.63 11.59
N LEU A 494 8.39 -15.75 12.27
CA LEU A 494 8.85 -16.05 13.63
C LEU A 494 9.55 -17.42 13.68
N PHE A 495 8.82 -18.52 13.78
CA PHE A 495 9.40 -19.87 13.77
C PHE A 495 9.85 -20.24 12.35
N VAL A 496 11.16 -20.20 12.12
CA VAL A 496 11.79 -20.54 10.83
C VAL A 496 13.07 -21.34 11.10
N PRO A 497 13.03 -22.69 11.03
CA PRO A 497 14.21 -23.54 11.21
C PRO A 497 15.25 -23.35 10.10
N ARG A 498 16.31 -22.58 10.37
CA ARG A 498 17.37 -22.22 9.41
C ARG A 498 18.70 -21.83 10.06
N HIS A 499 19.78 -21.94 9.29
CA HIS A 499 21.06 -21.32 9.63
C HIS A 499 21.01 -19.79 9.44
N LYS A 500 21.92 -19.05 10.11
CA LYS A 500 21.95 -17.58 10.01
C LYS A 500 22.25 -17.13 8.57
N SER A 501 21.33 -16.35 8.00
CA SER A 501 21.30 -15.93 6.58
C SER A 501 21.32 -17.08 5.56
N TRP A 502 20.69 -18.22 5.87
CA TRP A 502 20.52 -19.36 4.94
C TRP A 502 21.83 -20.04 4.50
N ASP A 503 22.87 -19.96 5.33
CA ASP A 503 24.22 -20.48 5.07
C ASP A 503 24.57 -21.62 6.05
N PRO A 504 24.63 -22.89 5.61
CA PRO A 504 24.96 -24.04 6.45
C PRO A 504 26.28 -23.93 7.22
N SER A 505 27.23 -23.11 6.76
CA SER A 505 28.53 -22.93 7.44
C SER A 505 28.43 -22.08 8.72
N ARG A 506 27.30 -21.41 8.96
CA ARG A 506 27.05 -20.55 10.12
C ARG A 506 26.22 -21.28 11.18
N SER A 507 26.26 -20.77 12.41
CA SER A 507 25.38 -21.22 13.51
C SER A 507 23.89 -21.14 13.12
N LEU A 508 23.05 -21.96 13.77
CA LEU A 508 21.60 -21.85 13.66
C LEU A 508 21.09 -20.45 14.03
N SER A 509 20.00 -20.04 13.39
CA SER A 509 19.30 -18.79 13.66
C SER A 509 18.32 -18.95 14.82
N SER A 510 18.13 -17.92 15.63
CA SER A 510 17.24 -17.90 16.80
C SER A 510 15.76 -18.17 16.43
N HIS A 511 15.37 -17.88 15.18
CA HIS A 511 14.09 -18.33 14.60
C HIS A 511 13.89 -19.86 14.65
N SER A 512 14.95 -20.65 14.66
CA SER A 512 14.89 -22.13 14.73
C SER A 512 14.42 -22.64 16.09
N TRP A 513 14.46 -21.80 17.13
CA TRP A 513 13.87 -22.09 18.43
C TRP A 513 12.48 -21.46 18.59
N GLY A 514 11.99 -20.67 17.63
CA GLY A 514 10.73 -19.94 17.75
C GLY A 514 10.79 -18.82 18.81
N ILE A 515 11.97 -18.22 19.01
CA ILE A 515 12.19 -17.16 20.02
C ILE A 515 12.48 -15.77 19.41
N ALA A 516 12.43 -15.64 18.08
CA ALA A 516 12.74 -14.41 17.37
C ALA A 516 11.76 -14.16 16.23
N PHE A 517 11.47 -12.89 15.93
CA PHE A 517 10.62 -12.46 14.83
C PHE A 517 11.26 -11.34 14.01
N ASP A 518 10.90 -11.28 12.73
CA ASP A 518 11.27 -10.22 11.79
C ASP A 518 10.01 -9.40 11.43
N ILE A 519 10.11 -8.06 11.47
CA ILE A 519 9.07 -7.13 11.01
C ILE A 519 9.64 -6.03 10.12
N ASN A 520 8.84 -5.57 9.16
CA ASN A 520 9.19 -4.50 8.22
C ASN A 520 10.50 -4.75 7.44
N ALA A 521 10.79 -6.01 7.06
CA ALA A 521 12.05 -6.41 6.43
C ALA A 521 12.36 -5.62 5.14
N ARG A 522 11.34 -5.29 4.36
CA ARG A 522 11.42 -4.40 3.17
C ARG A 522 12.17 -3.10 3.44
N TRP A 523 12.02 -2.53 4.65
CA TRP A 523 12.62 -1.26 5.06
C TRP A 523 13.84 -1.42 5.99
N ASN A 524 14.06 -2.60 6.60
CA ASN A 524 15.05 -2.78 7.69
C ASN A 524 16.00 -3.98 7.53
N GLY A 525 16.02 -4.63 6.36
CA GLY A 525 16.68 -5.92 6.17
C GLY A 525 18.21 -5.96 6.36
N TYR A 526 18.68 -7.14 6.82
CA TYR A 526 20.04 -7.52 7.17
C TYR A 526 21.18 -6.79 6.43
N GLY A 527 22.07 -6.18 7.22
CA GLY A 527 23.28 -5.49 6.79
C GLY A 527 23.06 -4.04 6.34
N LYS A 528 21.81 -3.53 6.41
CA LYS A 528 21.47 -2.12 6.13
C LYS A 528 21.32 -1.35 7.44
N GLN A 529 21.43 -0.02 7.38
CA GLN A 529 21.06 0.84 8.51
C GLN A 529 19.53 0.74 8.75
N PRO A 530 19.04 0.66 10.00
CA PRO A 530 17.61 0.56 10.27
C PRO A 530 16.89 1.86 9.87
N THR A 531 15.62 1.75 9.47
CA THR A 531 14.89 2.90 8.94
C THR A 531 14.65 3.96 10.02
N PRO A 532 15.13 5.22 9.86
CA PRO A 532 15.12 6.25 10.90
C PRO A 532 13.73 6.61 11.42
N ALA A 533 13.68 7.08 12.67
CA ALA A 533 12.45 7.38 13.40
C ALA A 533 11.44 8.20 12.58
N GLY A 534 10.22 7.66 12.45
CA GLY A 534 9.10 8.30 11.77
C GLY A 534 9.06 8.14 10.24
N ARG A 535 10.04 7.50 9.61
CA ARG A 535 9.87 7.01 8.22
C ARG A 535 8.93 5.79 8.20
N LEU A 536 8.26 5.56 7.07
CA LEU A 536 7.45 4.35 6.84
C LEU A 536 8.30 3.08 7.09
N GLY A 537 7.74 2.12 7.83
CA GLY A 537 8.46 0.91 8.24
C GLY A 537 9.48 1.10 9.38
N SER A 538 9.63 2.31 9.95
CA SER A 538 10.53 2.53 11.10
C SER A 538 10.01 1.83 12.36
N VAL A 539 10.79 0.86 12.85
CA VAL A 539 10.51 0.15 14.11
C VAL A 539 10.99 0.90 15.37
N ILE A 540 11.66 2.06 15.23
CA ILE A 540 12.36 2.76 16.31
C ILE A 540 11.45 3.07 17.52
N ALA A 541 10.17 3.38 17.28
CA ALA A 541 9.19 3.63 18.34
C ALA A 541 8.77 2.35 19.10
N LEU A 542 8.91 1.19 18.48
CA LEU A 542 8.52 -0.11 19.04
C LEU A 542 9.62 -0.73 19.91
N VAL A 543 10.89 -0.42 19.63
CA VAL A 543 12.04 -1.07 20.29
C VAL A 543 11.98 -0.99 21.82
N PRO A 544 11.68 0.16 22.47
CA PRO A 544 11.60 0.23 23.93
C PRO A 544 10.51 -0.67 24.54
N ILE A 545 9.44 -0.94 23.80
CA ILE A 545 8.36 -1.84 24.24
C ILE A 545 8.82 -3.30 24.10
N PHE A 546 9.35 -3.68 22.94
CA PHE A 546 9.86 -5.04 22.71
C PHE A 546 10.99 -5.40 23.69
N GLU A 547 11.92 -4.49 23.97
CA GLU A 547 12.99 -4.72 24.95
C GLU A 547 12.47 -4.76 26.39
N LYS A 548 11.51 -3.89 26.75
CA LYS A 548 10.80 -3.97 28.05
C LYS A 548 10.19 -5.34 28.29
N HIS A 549 9.71 -6.02 27.25
CA HIS A 549 9.16 -7.39 27.32
C HIS A 549 10.19 -8.51 27.11
N GLY A 550 11.45 -8.19 26.80
CA GLY A 550 12.56 -9.16 26.74
C GLY A 550 13.11 -9.48 25.36
N PHE A 551 12.61 -8.83 24.30
CA PHE A 551 13.07 -9.00 22.91
C PHE A 551 14.14 -7.97 22.55
N TYR A 552 15.39 -8.39 22.43
CA TYR A 552 16.52 -7.55 22.04
C TYR A 552 16.45 -7.22 20.55
N TRP A 553 16.72 -5.96 20.18
CA TRP A 553 16.62 -5.49 18.80
C TRP A 553 17.93 -5.63 17.99
N GLY A 554 17.85 -6.30 16.84
CA GLY A 554 18.98 -6.56 15.95
C GLY A 554 19.57 -5.31 15.28
N GLY A 555 18.84 -4.19 15.28
CA GLY A 555 19.39 -2.89 14.86
C GLY A 555 20.54 -2.39 15.74
N ARG A 556 20.79 -3.01 16.91
CA ARG A 556 21.95 -2.75 17.77
C ARG A 556 23.20 -3.59 17.42
N PHE A 557 23.10 -4.55 16.49
CA PHE A 557 24.25 -5.37 16.08
C PHE A 557 25.29 -4.51 15.33
N SER A 558 26.56 -4.91 15.34
CA SER A 558 27.66 -4.09 14.80
C SER A 558 28.05 -4.44 13.36
N GLY A 559 28.36 -3.42 12.55
CA GLY A 559 28.96 -3.59 11.22
C GLY A 559 28.05 -4.31 10.23
N GLY A 560 28.61 -5.22 9.42
CA GLY A 560 27.85 -5.98 8.40
C GLY A 560 26.82 -6.99 8.93
N SER A 561 26.49 -6.94 10.23
CA SER A 561 25.47 -7.77 10.88
C SER A 561 24.32 -6.95 11.50
N ILE A 562 24.26 -5.62 11.33
CA ILE A 562 23.09 -4.80 11.72
C ILE A 562 21.83 -5.43 11.11
N ASP A 563 20.79 -5.69 11.91
CA ASP A 563 19.56 -6.31 11.42
C ASP A 563 18.32 -5.61 11.98
N GLY A 564 17.93 -4.51 11.35
CA GLY A 564 16.92 -3.59 11.88
C GLY A 564 15.50 -4.16 11.94
N MET A 565 15.21 -5.23 11.19
CA MET A 565 13.92 -5.93 11.20
C MET A 565 13.76 -6.88 12.40
N HIS A 566 14.87 -7.28 13.01
CA HIS A 566 14.98 -8.47 13.83
C HIS A 566 14.79 -8.18 15.33
N PHE A 567 14.05 -9.04 16.02
CA PHE A 567 13.84 -9.01 17.46
C PHE A 567 13.97 -10.43 18.04
N GLU A 568 14.91 -10.67 18.96
CA GLU A 568 15.14 -11.99 19.57
C GLU A 568 15.02 -11.98 21.11
N TYR A 569 14.26 -12.93 21.66
CA TYR A 569 13.98 -13.03 23.09
C TYR A 569 15.22 -13.45 23.88
N CYS A 570 15.66 -12.57 24.78
CA CYS A 570 16.95 -12.67 25.46
C CYS A 570 16.85 -12.81 26.99
N ARG A 571 15.63 -12.77 27.56
CA ARG A 571 15.46 -13.07 28.99
C ARG A 571 15.52 -14.57 29.23
N THR A 572 16.20 -14.93 30.31
CA THR A 572 16.17 -16.27 30.92
C THR A 572 15.58 -16.13 32.31
N ALA A 573 14.90 -17.18 32.79
CA ALA A 573 14.20 -17.21 34.07
C ALA A 573 15.14 -17.64 35.22
#